data_AF-A0A420PEU1-F1
#
_entry.id   AF-A0A420PEU1-F1
#
_cell.length_a   1.000
_cell.length_b   1.000
_cell.length_c   1.000
_cell.angle_alpha   90.00
_cell.angle_beta   90.00
_cell.angle_gamma   90.00
#
_symmetry.space_group_name_H-M   'P 1'
#
loop_
_entity.id
_entity.type
_entity.pdbx_description
1 polymer ?
#
loop_
_entity_poly.entity_id
_entity_poly.type
_entity_poly.pdbx_seq_one_letter_code
_entity_poly.pdbx_strand_id
1 'polypeptide(L)'
;YDAISEPQTLEPLGAILDQLGPHKVCLVVPPTKEVSHNMKWTFSMTFEIMDGKGKPVGDYIWHKYVPEALADGRLHPKPDPLVISRGIETIQDGLNRLKKGVSAQKLIVEV
;
A
#
# COMPACT_ATOMS: atom_id res chain seq x y z
N TYR A 1 -8.81 -13.05 2.49
CA TYR A 1 -7.98 -12.18 1.63
C TYR A 1 -6.66 -12.88 1.47
N ASP A 2 -6.14 -12.91 0.25
CA ASP A 2 -4.85 -13.50 -0.04
C ASP A 2 -3.93 -12.45 -0.67
N ALA A 3 -2.74 -12.30 -0.07
CA ALA A 3 -1.86 -11.15 -0.29
C ALA A 3 -0.78 -11.39 -1.35
N ILE A 4 -0.69 -12.60 -1.90
CA ILE A 4 0.39 -13.02 -2.79
C ILE A 4 -0.17 -13.67 -4.06
N SER A 5 -1.26 -14.43 -3.94
CA SER A 5 -2.03 -15.05 -5.02
C SER A 5 -1.22 -16.07 -5.82
N GLU A 6 -0.33 -16.75 -5.11
CA GLU A 6 0.52 -17.82 -5.62
C GLU A 6 0.01 -19.19 -5.15
N PRO A 7 0.36 -20.29 -5.84
CA PRO A 7 -0.11 -21.64 -5.50
C PRO A 7 0.12 -22.03 -4.05
N GLN A 8 1.25 -21.63 -3.46
CA GLN A 8 1.62 -21.91 -2.06
C GLN A 8 0.62 -21.31 -1.06
N THR A 9 -0.16 -20.31 -1.48
CA THR A 9 -1.20 -19.68 -0.67
C THR A 9 -2.61 -20.10 -1.10
N LEU A 10 -2.84 -20.25 -2.41
CA LEU A 10 -4.16 -20.60 -2.96
C LEU A 10 -4.54 -22.06 -2.71
N GLU A 11 -3.59 -23.00 -2.74
CA GLU A 11 -3.88 -24.42 -2.51
C GLU A 11 -4.33 -24.71 -1.06
N PRO A 12 -3.63 -24.24 0.00
CA PRO A 12 -4.11 -24.41 1.37
C PRO A 12 -5.47 -23.73 1.61
N LEU A 13 -5.67 -22.54 1.03
CA LEU A 13 -6.96 -21.86 1.10
C LEU A 13 -8.06 -22.67 0.42
N GLY A 14 -7.79 -23.24 -0.76
CA GLY A 14 -8.70 -24.13 -1.46
C GLY A 14 -9.10 -25.34 -0.61
N ALA A 15 -8.12 -26.03 -0.01
CA ALA A 15 -8.35 -27.19 0.85
C ALA A 15 -9.20 -26.88 2.10
N ILE A 16 -9.08 -25.67 2.65
CA ILE A 16 -9.94 -25.18 3.74
C ILE A 16 -11.36 -24.96 3.22
N LEU A 17 -11.50 -24.29 2.07
CA LEU A 17 -12.81 -23.98 1.50
C LEU A 17 -13.55 -25.23 0.99
N ASP A 18 -12.83 -26.27 0.58
CA ASP A 18 -13.44 -27.55 0.23
C ASP A 18 -14.11 -28.25 1.42
N GLN A 19 -13.72 -27.92 2.65
CA GLN A 19 -14.38 -28.39 3.87
C GLN A 19 -15.49 -27.45 4.35
N LEU A 20 -15.32 -26.13 4.16
CA LEU A 20 -16.25 -25.11 4.63
C LEU A 20 -17.37 -24.78 3.64
N GLY A 21 -17.20 -25.14 2.37
CA GLY A 21 -18.08 -24.75 1.28
C GLY A 21 -17.79 -23.34 0.72
N PRO A 22 -18.67 -22.82 -0.15
CA PRO A 22 -18.34 -21.67 -0.97
C PRO A 22 -18.22 -20.34 -0.21
N HIS A 23 -17.07 -19.66 -0.31
CA HIS A 23 -16.80 -18.37 0.33
C HIS A 23 -16.16 -17.36 -0.62
N LYS A 24 -16.38 -16.07 -0.35
CA LYS A 24 -15.72 -14.99 -1.09
C LYS A 24 -14.28 -14.81 -0.62
N VAL A 25 -13.34 -14.75 -1.56
CA VAL A 25 -11.93 -14.47 -1.26
C VAL A 25 -11.45 -13.33 -2.14
N CYS A 26 -10.94 -12.26 -1.52
CA CYS A 26 -10.27 -11.19 -2.26
C CYS A 26 -8.79 -11.52 -2.45
N LEU A 27 -8.32 -11.41 -3.68
CA LEU A 27 -6.95 -11.67 -4.13
C LEU A 27 -6.29 -10.35 -4.54
N VAL A 28 -4.95 -10.33 -4.57
CA VAL A 28 -4.18 -9.18 -5.08
C VAL A 28 -3.72 -9.36 -6.52
N VAL A 29 -3.69 -10.61 -7.02
CA VAL A 29 -3.39 -10.94 -8.42
C VAL A 29 -4.41 -12.01 -8.88
N PRO A 30 -4.91 -11.94 -10.12
CA PRO A 30 -5.76 -13.00 -10.66
C PRO A 30 -5.04 -14.37 -10.64
N PRO A 31 -5.73 -15.47 -10.28
CA PRO A 31 -5.12 -16.80 -10.30
C PRO A 31 -4.68 -17.17 -11.72
N THR A 32 -3.45 -17.67 -11.84
CA THR A 32 -2.91 -18.19 -13.12
C THR A 32 -3.17 -19.68 -13.30
N LYS A 33 -3.62 -20.35 -12.24
CA LYS A 33 -4.01 -21.77 -12.19
C LYS A 33 -5.44 -21.89 -11.69
N GLU A 34 -6.03 -23.05 -11.92
CA GLU A 34 -7.34 -23.38 -11.35
C GLU A 34 -7.30 -23.32 -9.81
N VAL A 35 -8.34 -22.73 -9.24
CA VAL A 35 -8.55 -22.64 -7.79
C VAL A 35 -9.77 -23.48 -7.42
N SER A 36 -9.92 -23.82 -6.13
CA SER A 36 -11.11 -24.54 -5.65
C SER A 36 -12.40 -23.86 -6.13
N HIS A 37 -13.38 -24.67 -6.55
CA HIS A 37 -14.73 -24.23 -6.91
C HIS A 37 -15.48 -23.54 -5.76
N ASN A 38 -15.07 -23.79 -4.51
CA ASN A 38 -15.59 -23.11 -3.33
C ASN A 38 -14.97 -21.73 -3.13
N MET A 39 -13.92 -21.37 -3.87
CA MET A 39 -13.32 -20.05 -3.86
C MET A 39 -14.03 -19.10 -4.84
N LYS A 40 -15.02 -18.37 -4.35
CA LYS A 40 -15.66 -17.27 -5.10
C LYS A 40 -14.76 -16.05 -5.10
N TRP A 41 -13.73 -16.07 -5.93
CA TRP A 41 -12.70 -15.04 -5.88
C TRP A 41 -13.14 -13.73 -6.53
N THR A 42 -12.58 -12.64 -6.00
CA THR A 42 -12.49 -11.32 -6.64
C THR A 42 -11.04 -10.88 -6.50
N PHE A 43 -10.60 -9.94 -7.32
CA PHE A 43 -9.33 -9.27 -7.10
C PHE A 43 -9.59 -7.81 -6.73
N SER A 44 -8.68 -7.22 -5.96
CA SER A 44 -8.67 -5.77 -5.70
C SER A 44 -7.28 -5.24 -5.96
N MET A 45 -7.22 -4.15 -6.72
CA MET A 45 -5.97 -3.49 -7.11
C MET A 45 -5.87 -2.15 -6.40
N THR A 46 -4.67 -1.77 -5.99
CA THR A 46 -4.43 -0.49 -5.31
C THR A 46 -4.88 0.72 -6.12
N PHE A 47 -4.87 0.65 -7.45
CA PHE A 47 -5.31 1.75 -8.32
C PHE A 47 -6.84 1.90 -8.41
N GLU A 48 -7.64 0.97 -7.89
CA GLU A 48 -9.10 1.12 -7.83
C GLU A 48 -9.51 2.35 -7.00
N ILE A 49 -8.65 2.80 -6.07
CA ILE A 49 -8.86 4.07 -5.34
C ILE A 49 -8.95 5.29 -6.27
N MET A 50 -8.44 5.18 -7.51
CA MET A 50 -8.46 6.24 -8.51
C MET A 50 -9.68 6.16 -9.44
N ASP A 51 -10.46 5.07 -9.41
CA ASP A 51 -11.65 4.92 -10.26
C ASP A 51 -12.85 5.71 -9.70
N GLY A 52 -14.00 5.68 -10.40
CA GLY A 52 -15.19 6.42 -9.97
C GLY A 52 -15.76 6.01 -8.60
N LYS A 53 -15.57 4.76 -8.17
CA LYS A 53 -16.01 4.26 -6.87
C LYS A 53 -15.01 4.57 -5.76
N GLY A 54 -13.72 4.48 -6.06
CA GLY A 54 -12.63 4.75 -5.12
C GLY A 54 -12.35 6.23 -4.92
N LYS A 55 -12.52 7.05 -5.97
CA LYS A 55 -12.16 8.47 -5.96
C LYS A 55 -12.77 9.25 -4.79
N PRO A 56 -14.05 9.11 -4.41
CA PRO A 56 -14.58 9.82 -3.25
C PRO A 56 -13.83 9.51 -1.94
N VAL A 57 -13.37 8.26 -1.77
CA VAL A 57 -12.58 7.83 -0.62
C VAL A 57 -11.16 8.39 -0.71
N GLY A 58 -10.53 8.27 -1.88
CA GLY A 58 -9.20 8.83 -2.13
C GLY A 58 -9.16 10.35 -1.90
N ASP A 59 -10.14 11.08 -2.43
CA ASP A 59 -10.29 12.52 -2.27
C ASP A 59 -10.47 12.88 -0.79
N TYR A 60 -11.34 12.17 -0.07
CA TYR A 60 -11.55 12.43 1.34
C TYR A 60 -10.27 12.20 2.15
N ILE A 61 -9.56 11.10 1.93
CA ILE A 61 -8.33 10.80 2.66
C ILE A 61 -7.25 11.82 2.35
N TRP A 62 -6.91 12.03 1.07
CA TRP A 62 -5.72 12.77 0.68
C TRP A 62 -5.92 14.29 0.56
N HIS A 63 -7.14 14.75 0.25
CA HIS A 63 -7.42 16.19 0.13
C HIS A 63 -8.11 16.80 1.36
N LYS A 64 -8.72 15.99 2.25
CA LYS A 64 -9.35 16.48 3.48
C LYS A 64 -8.66 15.97 4.74
N TYR A 65 -8.75 14.67 5.01
CA TYR A 65 -8.31 14.09 6.27
C TYR A 65 -6.82 14.28 6.53
N VAL A 66 -5.93 13.92 5.58
CA VAL A 66 -4.48 14.01 5.77
C VAL A 66 -4.02 15.46 6.01
N PRO A 67 -4.38 16.45 5.17
CA PRO A 67 -4.02 17.85 5.43
C PRO A 67 -4.55 18.38 6.76
N GLU A 68 -5.82 18.14 7.08
CA GLU A 68 -6.44 18.60 8.33
C GLU A 68 -5.79 17.94 9.55
N ALA A 69 -5.58 16.63 9.51
CA ALA A 69 -4.98 15.88 10.61
C ALA A 69 -3.50 16.23 10.83
N LEU A 70 -2.76 16.61 9.78
CA LEU A 70 -1.41 17.15 9.92
C LEU A 70 -1.43 18.54 10.57
N ALA A 71 -2.39 19.39 10.18
CA ALA A 71 -2.51 20.75 10.70
C ALA A 71 -2.96 20.80 12.17
N ASP A 72 -3.86 19.90 12.58
CA ASP A 72 -4.37 19.83 13.96
C ASP A 72 -3.60 18.84 14.86
N GLY A 73 -2.60 18.14 14.33
CA GLY A 73 -1.73 17.24 15.08
C GLY A 73 -2.33 15.84 15.36
N ARG A 74 -3.48 15.48 14.80
CA ARG A 74 -3.98 14.09 14.89
C ARG A 74 -3.13 13.10 14.10
N LEU A 75 -2.51 13.56 13.01
CA LEU A 75 -1.58 12.78 12.20
C LEU A 75 -0.17 13.33 12.40
N HIS A 76 0.72 12.49 12.91
CA HIS A 76 2.12 12.85 13.12
C HIS A 76 3.01 12.23 12.02
N PRO A 77 3.75 13.05 11.25
CA PRO A 77 4.71 12.53 10.29
C PRO A 77 5.93 12.01 11.07
N LYS A 78 5.98 10.69 11.27
CA LYS A 78 7.07 10.00 11.96
C LYS A 78 7.68 8.89 11.09
N PRO A 79 8.98 8.59 11.24
CA PRO A 79 9.94 9.23 12.15
C PRO A 79 10.25 10.70 11.79
N ASP A 80 10.79 11.45 12.74
CA ASP A 80 11.12 12.87 12.54
C ASP A 80 12.07 13.06 11.36
N PRO A 81 11.83 14.06 10.51
CA PRO A 81 12.66 14.30 9.34
C PRO A 81 14.07 14.73 9.73
N LEU A 82 15.01 14.55 8.79
CA LEU A 82 16.38 15.03 8.91
C LEU A 82 16.68 15.98 7.76
N VAL A 83 16.94 17.24 8.09
CA VAL A 83 17.52 18.20 7.15
C VAL A 83 18.99 17.88 6.96
N ILE A 84 19.39 17.59 5.74
CA ILE A 84 20.75 17.12 5.42
C ILE A 84 21.60 18.19 4.73
N SER A 85 20.98 19.15 4.06
CA SER A 85 21.65 20.20 3.30
C SER A 85 20.67 21.33 2.91
N ARG A 86 21.24 22.42 2.39
CA ARG A 86 20.52 23.55 1.80
C ARG A 86 21.02 23.78 0.38
N GLY A 87 20.14 24.17 -0.53
CA GLY A 87 20.43 24.42 -1.94
C GLY A 87 20.19 23.19 -2.83
N ILE A 88 19.53 23.41 -3.97
CA ILE A 88 19.17 22.35 -4.92
C ILE A 88 20.39 21.61 -5.49
N GLU A 89 21.54 22.28 -5.56
CA GLU A 89 22.82 21.70 -5.99
C GLU A 89 23.26 20.51 -5.13
N THR A 90 22.76 20.42 -3.89
CA THR A 90 23.09 19.34 -2.94
C THR A 90 22.16 18.13 -3.05
N ILE A 91 21.18 18.12 -3.96
CA ILE A 91 20.19 17.04 -4.07
C ILE A 91 20.83 15.66 -4.29
N GLN A 92 21.94 15.62 -5.03
CA GLN A 92 22.66 14.37 -5.30
C GLN A 92 23.19 13.72 -4.02
N ASP A 93 23.65 14.52 -3.05
CA ASP A 93 24.11 14.01 -1.75
C ASP A 93 22.96 13.41 -0.95
N GLY A 94 21.77 14.01 -1.05
CA GLY A 94 20.55 13.46 -0.46
C GLY A 94 20.14 12.12 -1.05
N LEU A 95 20.19 11.98 -2.38
CA LEU A 95 19.94 10.71 -3.05
C LEU A 95 20.99 9.65 -2.68
N ASN A 96 22.26 10.05 -2.61
CA ASN A 96 23.36 9.17 -2.18
C ASN A 96 23.15 8.65 -0.76
N ARG A 97 22.66 9.50 0.16
CA ARG A 97 22.33 9.10 1.53
C ARG A 97 21.10 8.18 1.57
N LEU A 98 20.03 8.51 0.84
CA LEU A 98 18.83 7.69 0.74
C LEU A 98 19.16 6.25 0.30
N LYS A 99 20.04 6.11 -0.69
CA LYS A 99 20.48 4.80 -1.23
C LYS A 99 21.21 3.93 -0.20
N LYS A 100 21.88 4.54 0.78
CA LYS A 100 22.55 3.82 1.89
C LYS A 100 21.57 3.28 2.93
N GLY A 101 20.29 3.64 2.84
CA GLY A 101 19.25 3.28 3.79
C GLY A 101 19.11 4.32 4.91
N VAL A 102 17.87 4.67 5.25
CA VAL A 102 17.54 5.72 6.23
C VAL A 102 16.47 5.31 7.23
N SER A 103 16.10 4.03 7.28
CA SER A 103 15.07 3.52 8.21
C SER A 103 13.77 4.33 8.17
N ALA A 104 13.27 4.59 6.95
CA ALA A 104 12.09 5.43 6.65
C ALA A 104 12.19 6.90 7.09
N GLN A 105 13.35 7.38 7.57
CA GLN A 105 13.56 8.80 7.89
C GLN A 105 13.45 9.66 6.63
N LYS A 106 12.57 10.65 6.67
CA LYS A 106 12.43 11.64 5.60
C LYS A 106 13.66 12.54 5.59
N LEU A 107 14.43 12.48 4.50
CA LEU A 107 15.51 13.44 4.25
C LEU A 107 14.92 14.71 3.62
N ILE A 108 15.38 15.86 4.09
CA ILE A 108 15.00 17.18 3.57
C ILE A 108 16.24 17.89 3.05
N VAL A 109 16.15 18.37 1.80
CA VAL A 109 17.04 19.37 1.23
C VAL A 109 16.22 20.66 1.20
N GLU A 110 16.61 21.65 1.99
CA GLU A 110 15.94 22.96 1.98
C GLU A 110 16.38 23.73 0.73
N VAL A 111 15.43 24.39 0.06
CA VAL A 111 15.67 25.23 -1.11
C VAL A 111 15.45 26.68 -0.75
#